data_AF-A0A3D1R5X6-F1
#
_entry.id   AF-A0A3D1R5X6-F1
#
_cell.length_a   1.000
_cell.length_b   1.000
_cell.length_c   1.000
_cell.angle_alpha   90.00
_cell.angle_beta   90.00
_cell.angle_gamma   90.00
#
_symmetry.space_group_name_H-M   'P 1'
#
loop_
_entity.id
_entity.type
_entity.pdbx_description
1 polymer ?
#
loop_
_entity_poly.entity_id
_entity_poly.type
_entity_poly.pdbx_seq_one_letter_code
_entity_poly.pdbx_strand_id
1 'polypeptide(L)'
;MRKIRERGPQTDTERRLLSSADRQREQGLGWRYDGFSGIATLELLRMLAQFSVVNDEESFKVEALEAGSPTELASRWEKWSTAEGRWKDLPTLGARELWRRLLPHELRAEVVADEIDELLEEAEVTPRRAELWLAAARRLVETCLRDGQAERDFFQRVVRESGSDLAGWMIEMPAVLLGTPDAEQAPSLCERFAELIDAKSILAERAEILARL
;
A
#
# COMPACT_ATOMS: atom_id res chain seq x y z
N MET A 1 40.43 10.71 -5.18
CA MET A 1 39.85 9.65 -6.04
C MET A 1 39.11 8.66 -5.15
N ARG A 2 37.76 8.68 -5.14
CA ARG A 2 36.94 7.69 -4.41
C ARG A 2 37.04 6.36 -5.17
N LYS A 3 37.52 5.30 -4.52
CA LYS A 3 37.48 3.94 -5.08
C LYS A 3 36.01 3.54 -5.23
N ILE A 4 35.53 3.41 -6.46
CA ILE A 4 34.27 2.75 -6.76
C ILE A 4 34.46 1.30 -6.33
N ARG A 5 33.79 0.86 -5.26
CA ARG A 5 33.72 -0.56 -4.91
C ARG A 5 32.95 -1.23 -6.04
N GLU A 6 33.64 -2.05 -6.83
CA GLU A 6 33.00 -2.93 -7.80
C GLU A 6 32.07 -3.86 -7.02
N ARG A 7 30.75 -3.77 -7.28
CA ARG A 7 29.76 -4.64 -6.65
C ARG A 7 30.01 -6.07 -7.10
N GLY A 8 29.86 -7.01 -6.17
CA GLY A 8 29.88 -8.45 -6.46
C GLY A 8 28.78 -8.86 -7.45
N PRO A 9 28.79 -10.13 -7.90
CA PRO A 9 27.81 -10.64 -8.84
C PRO A 9 26.38 -10.50 -8.31
N GLN A 10 25.47 -10.02 -9.17
CA GLN A 10 24.06 -9.83 -8.83
C GLN A 10 23.33 -11.17 -8.68
N THR A 11 22.48 -11.28 -7.66
CA THR A 11 21.63 -12.46 -7.47
C THR A 11 20.52 -12.51 -8.52
N ASP A 12 19.90 -13.68 -8.72
CA ASP A 12 18.75 -13.82 -9.63
C ASP A 12 17.54 -13.00 -9.16
N THR A 13 17.35 -12.90 -7.84
CA THR A 13 16.33 -12.04 -7.24
C THR A 13 16.58 -10.58 -7.56
N GLU A 14 17.82 -10.09 -7.37
CA GLU A 14 18.20 -8.72 -7.72
C GLU A 14 17.96 -8.43 -9.21
N ARG A 15 18.30 -9.38 -10.10
CA ARG A 15 18.03 -9.22 -11.54
C ARG A 15 16.55 -9.11 -11.88
N ARG A 16 15.69 -9.91 -11.22
CA ARG A 16 14.22 -9.82 -11.40
C ARG A 16 13.67 -8.49 -10.91
N LEU A 17 14.09 -8.04 -9.72
CA LEU A 17 13.71 -6.75 -9.15
C LEU A 17 14.09 -5.60 -10.08
N LEU A 18 15.34 -5.61 -10.56
CA LEU A 18 15.84 -4.59 -11.49
C LEU A 18 15.05 -4.59 -12.82
N SER A 19 14.67 -5.76 -13.33
CA SER A 19 13.91 -5.88 -14.58
C SER A 19 12.44 -5.45 -14.42
N SER A 20 11.87 -5.59 -13.23
CA SER A 20 10.53 -5.04 -12.92
C SER A 20 10.60 -3.51 -12.78
N ALA A 21 11.57 -3.02 -12.01
CA ALA A 21 11.81 -1.59 -11.80
C ALA A 21 12.09 -0.81 -13.09
N ASP A 22 12.89 -1.35 -14.02
CA ASP A 22 13.18 -0.70 -15.30
C ASP A 22 11.90 -0.57 -16.15
N ARG A 23 11.05 -1.62 -16.19
CA ARG A 23 9.78 -1.61 -16.93
C ARG A 23 8.77 -0.60 -16.38
N GLN A 24 8.64 -0.51 -15.04
CA GLN A 24 7.75 0.46 -14.41
C GLN A 24 8.18 1.89 -14.75
N ARG A 25 9.48 2.20 -14.61
CA ARG A 25 10.04 3.52 -14.95
C ARG A 25 9.81 3.91 -16.41
N GLU A 26 9.94 2.97 -17.35
CA GLU A 26 9.66 3.20 -18.78
C GLU A 26 8.19 3.55 -19.05
N GLN A 27 7.26 3.08 -18.21
CA GLN A 27 5.83 3.38 -18.30
C GLN A 27 5.46 4.72 -17.63
N GLY A 28 6.44 5.50 -17.14
CA GLY A 28 6.18 6.75 -16.41
C GLY A 28 5.55 6.52 -15.03
N LEU A 29 5.39 5.25 -14.64
CA LEU A 29 5.03 4.84 -13.30
C LEU A 29 6.34 4.90 -12.52
N GLY A 30 6.49 5.82 -11.57
CA GLY A 30 7.58 5.71 -10.58
C GLY A 30 7.59 4.31 -9.97
N TRP A 31 8.67 3.91 -9.28
CA TRP A 31 8.76 2.55 -8.69
C TRP A 31 7.45 2.17 -7.99
N ARG A 32 6.71 1.24 -8.59
CA ARG A 32 5.55 0.62 -7.99
C ARG A 32 6.02 -0.56 -7.17
N TYR A 33 5.36 -0.71 -6.04
CA TYR A 33 5.79 -1.40 -4.84
C TYR A 33 5.99 -2.93 -5.00
N ASP A 34 5.52 -3.48 -6.11
CA ASP A 34 5.42 -4.88 -6.49
C ASP A 34 6.78 -5.60 -6.66
N GLY A 35 7.90 -4.89 -6.57
CA GLY A 35 9.22 -5.53 -6.50
C GLY A 35 9.41 -6.37 -5.23
N PHE A 36 9.18 -5.79 -4.05
CA PHE A 36 9.62 -6.44 -2.81
C PHE A 36 8.60 -7.41 -2.20
N SER A 37 7.32 -7.31 -2.54
CA SER A 37 6.26 -8.21 -2.04
C SER A 37 6.55 -9.69 -2.30
N GLY A 38 7.23 -10.01 -3.41
CA GLY A 38 7.61 -11.36 -3.80
C GLY A 38 8.87 -11.94 -3.14
N ILE A 39 9.64 -11.15 -2.39
CA ILE A 39 10.89 -11.61 -1.75
C ILE A 39 10.70 -11.89 -0.26
N ALA A 40 11.43 -12.86 0.30
CA ALA A 40 11.32 -13.19 1.72
C ALA A 40 11.85 -12.05 2.62
N THR A 41 11.28 -11.87 3.81
CA THR A 41 11.70 -10.80 4.76
C THR A 41 13.19 -10.83 5.07
N LEU A 42 13.76 -12.03 5.28
CA LEU A 42 15.19 -12.20 5.51
C LEU A 42 16.05 -11.76 4.32
N GLU A 43 15.57 -11.96 3.09
CA GLU A 43 16.27 -11.55 1.88
C GLU A 43 16.23 -10.02 1.70
N LEU A 44 15.08 -9.40 2.00
CA LEU A 44 14.95 -7.94 2.02
C LEU A 44 15.89 -7.30 3.06
N LEU A 45 15.94 -7.85 4.28
CA LEU A 45 16.86 -7.39 5.33
C LEU A 45 18.32 -7.53 4.89
N ARG A 46 18.71 -8.67 4.28
CA ARG A 46 20.07 -8.86 3.76
C ARG A 46 20.42 -7.83 2.68
N MET A 47 19.49 -7.53 1.78
CA MET A 47 19.68 -6.53 0.75
C MET A 47 19.82 -5.12 1.35
N LEU A 48 18.99 -4.75 2.32
CA LEU A 48 19.10 -3.48 3.04
C LEU A 48 20.44 -3.37 3.79
N ALA A 49 20.90 -4.46 4.41
CA ALA A 49 22.19 -4.52 5.09
C ALA A 49 23.36 -4.27 4.12
N GLN A 50 23.31 -4.79 2.89
CA GLN A 50 24.33 -4.53 1.86
C GLN A 50 24.47 -3.02 1.54
N PHE A 51 23.40 -2.25 1.73
CA PHE A 51 23.38 -0.80 1.51
C PHE A 51 23.53 0.02 2.79
N SER A 52 23.99 -0.59 3.89
CA SER A 52 24.18 0.06 5.19
C SER A 52 22.89 0.67 5.75
N VAL A 53 21.74 0.04 5.49
CA VAL A 53 20.42 0.54 5.91
C VAL A 53 19.99 -0.05 7.26
N VAL A 54 19.71 -1.36 7.29
CA VAL A 54 19.31 -2.10 8.50
C VAL A 54 19.79 -3.54 8.38
N ASN A 55 20.17 -4.17 9.49
CA ASN A 55 20.84 -5.47 9.48
C ASN A 55 19.92 -6.65 9.81
N ASP A 56 18.93 -6.44 10.68
CA ASP A 56 18.07 -7.49 11.21
C ASP A 56 16.70 -6.96 11.65
N GLU A 57 15.81 -7.89 11.98
CA GLU A 57 14.42 -7.63 12.34
C GLU A 57 14.28 -6.85 13.66
N GLU A 58 15.11 -7.13 14.66
CA GLU A 58 15.04 -6.46 15.96
C GLU A 58 15.45 -4.99 15.83
N SER A 59 16.55 -4.73 15.13
CA SER A 59 17.03 -3.39 14.82
C SER A 59 15.98 -2.61 14.02
N PHE A 60 15.37 -3.25 13.01
CA PHE A 60 14.25 -2.65 12.26
C PHE A 60 13.12 -2.22 13.19
N LYS A 61 12.63 -3.12 14.06
CA LYS A 61 11.50 -2.83 14.95
C LYS A 61 11.78 -1.65 15.88
N VAL A 62 12.99 -1.58 16.45
CA VAL A 62 13.39 -0.46 17.31
C VAL A 62 13.41 0.84 16.53
N GLU A 63 14.12 0.89 15.41
CA GLU A 63 14.24 2.10 14.59
C GLU A 63 12.89 2.57 14.04
N ALA A 64 12.03 1.63 13.63
CA ALA A 64 10.69 1.91 13.12
C ALA A 64 9.80 2.55 14.20
N LEU A 65 9.79 1.98 15.42
CA LEU A 65 9.01 2.54 16.51
C LEU A 65 9.53 3.93 16.93
N GLU A 66 10.85 4.15 16.93
CA GLU A 66 11.45 5.46 17.18
C GLU A 66 11.19 6.48 16.05
N ALA A 67 11.02 6.03 14.82
CA ALA A 67 10.70 6.86 13.67
C ALA A 67 9.21 7.20 13.60
N GLY A 68 8.32 6.34 14.09
CA GLY A 68 6.89 6.59 14.11
C GLY A 68 6.20 6.60 12.72
N SER A 69 6.95 6.49 11.62
CA SER A 69 6.39 6.21 10.28
C SER A 69 7.45 5.62 9.34
N PRO A 70 7.04 4.83 8.34
CA PRO A 70 7.96 4.36 7.30
C PRO A 70 8.62 5.53 6.52
N THR A 71 7.91 6.63 6.25
CA THR A 71 8.47 7.83 5.60
C THR A 71 9.60 8.47 6.43
N GLU A 72 9.41 8.62 7.74
CA GLU A 72 10.46 9.13 8.62
C GLU A 72 11.63 8.15 8.75
N LEU A 73 11.34 6.85 8.83
CA LEU A 73 12.35 5.80 8.87
C LEU A 73 13.20 5.80 7.59
N ALA A 74 12.55 5.85 6.43
CA ALA A 74 13.19 5.96 5.13
C ALA A 74 14.07 7.22 5.05
N SER A 75 13.56 8.37 5.50
CA SER A 75 14.32 9.62 5.53
C SER A 75 15.57 9.56 6.43
N ARG A 76 15.52 8.76 7.50
CA ARG A 76 16.70 8.47 8.35
C ARG A 76 17.68 7.59 7.58
N TRP A 77 17.19 6.50 7.00
CA TRP A 77 17.98 5.55 6.22
C TRP A 77 18.67 6.19 5.02
N GLU A 78 18.01 7.07 4.28
CA GLU A 78 18.58 7.79 3.14
C GLU A 78 19.84 8.60 3.49
N LYS A 79 19.97 9.08 4.74
CA LYS A 79 21.13 9.90 5.15
C LYS A 79 22.43 9.10 5.19
N TRP A 80 22.37 7.80 5.46
CA TRP A 80 23.54 6.94 5.60
C TRP A 80 23.58 5.76 4.63
N SER A 81 22.49 5.54 3.89
CA SER A 81 22.41 4.53 2.83
C SER A 81 23.49 4.76 1.77
N THR A 82 24.11 3.66 1.34
CA THR A 82 24.99 3.65 0.17
C THR A 82 24.25 3.23 -1.12
N ALA A 83 22.92 3.21 -1.09
CA ALA A 83 22.10 2.85 -2.24
C ALA A 83 22.04 4.01 -3.25
N GLU A 84 22.49 3.76 -4.47
CA GLU A 84 22.55 4.75 -5.54
C GLU A 84 21.99 4.18 -6.86
N GLY A 85 21.72 5.07 -7.82
CA GLY A 85 21.24 4.72 -9.15
C GLY A 85 19.91 3.97 -9.09
N ARG A 86 19.90 2.71 -9.55
CA ARG A 86 18.70 1.87 -9.54
C ARG A 86 18.24 1.50 -8.13
N TRP A 87 19.09 1.58 -7.12
CA TRP A 87 18.75 1.22 -5.75
C TRP A 87 18.38 2.41 -4.88
N LYS A 88 18.36 3.63 -5.45
CA LYS A 88 18.13 4.87 -4.70
C LYS A 88 16.88 4.83 -3.83
N ASP A 89 15.81 4.20 -4.32
CA ASP A 89 14.50 4.17 -3.67
C ASP A 89 14.36 2.98 -2.67
N LEU A 90 15.41 2.16 -2.54
CA LEU A 90 15.41 0.98 -1.66
C LEU A 90 15.10 1.32 -0.20
N PRO A 91 15.64 2.39 0.43
CA PRO A 91 15.27 2.74 1.80
C PRO A 91 13.77 2.96 1.97
N THR A 92 13.17 3.74 1.07
CA THR A 92 11.73 4.09 1.11
C THR A 92 10.85 2.88 0.97
N LEU A 93 11.13 2.04 -0.02
CA LEU A 93 10.31 0.87 -0.30
C LEU A 93 10.54 -0.25 0.71
N GLY A 94 11.80 -0.45 1.12
CA GLY A 94 12.15 -1.41 2.15
C GLY A 94 11.53 -1.05 3.49
N ALA A 95 11.49 0.24 3.86
CA ALA A 95 10.89 0.69 5.11
C ALA A 95 9.41 0.34 5.15
N ARG A 96 8.67 0.67 4.09
CA ARG A 96 7.24 0.38 3.98
C ARG A 96 6.96 -1.12 4.00
N GLU A 97 7.73 -1.92 3.24
CA GLU A 97 7.44 -3.35 3.10
C GLU A 97 7.81 -4.14 4.37
N LEU A 98 8.91 -3.77 5.02
CA LEU A 98 9.21 -4.32 6.34
C LEU A 98 8.18 -3.89 7.38
N TRP A 99 7.65 -2.67 7.31
CA TRP A 99 6.60 -2.22 8.23
C TRP A 99 5.35 -3.09 8.13
N ARG A 100 4.88 -3.33 6.90
CA ARG A 100 3.73 -4.18 6.62
C ARG A 100 3.90 -5.59 7.19
N ARG A 101 5.09 -6.17 7.05
CA ARG A 101 5.39 -7.56 7.45
C ARG A 101 5.65 -7.73 8.94
N LEU A 102 6.39 -6.79 9.53
CA LEU A 102 6.97 -6.94 10.88
C LEU A 102 6.22 -6.15 11.94
N LEU A 103 5.41 -5.16 11.54
CA LEU A 103 4.61 -4.31 12.41
C LEU A 103 3.16 -4.19 11.89
N PRO A 104 2.45 -5.29 11.58
CA PRO A 104 1.11 -5.24 10.97
C PRO A 104 0.04 -4.60 11.85
N HIS A 105 0.28 -4.52 13.17
CA HIS A 105 -0.63 -3.90 14.14
C HIS A 105 -0.36 -2.41 14.33
N GLU A 106 0.80 -1.91 13.89
CA GLU A 106 1.16 -0.49 13.95
C GLU A 106 0.63 0.22 12.71
N LEU A 107 -0.66 0.56 12.74
CA LEU A 107 -1.34 1.19 11.61
C LEU A 107 -0.69 2.53 11.24
N ARG A 108 -0.23 2.64 9.99
CA ARG A 108 0.26 3.88 9.40
C ARG A 108 -0.52 4.15 8.11
N ALA A 109 -0.96 5.39 7.95
CA ALA A 109 -1.81 5.79 6.83
C ALA A 109 -1.20 5.46 5.47
N GLU A 110 0.11 5.69 5.30
CA GLU A 110 0.86 5.35 4.09
C GLU A 110 0.91 3.84 3.79
N VAL A 111 0.97 2.98 4.82
CA VAL A 111 0.94 1.52 4.61
C VAL A 111 -0.46 1.06 4.20
N VAL A 112 -1.49 1.60 4.84
CA VAL A 112 -2.90 1.30 4.50
C VAL A 112 -3.23 1.81 3.09
N ALA A 113 -2.75 3.00 2.73
CA ALA A 113 -2.91 3.57 1.39
C ALA A 113 -2.26 2.68 0.33
N ASP A 114 -1.00 2.27 0.54
CA ASP A 114 -0.30 1.36 -0.38
C ASP A 114 -1.05 0.02 -0.54
N GLU A 115 -1.53 -0.57 0.56
CA GLU A 115 -2.32 -1.82 0.51
C GLU A 115 -3.64 -1.67 -0.27
N ILE A 116 -4.31 -0.52 -0.13
CA ILE A 116 -5.54 -0.24 -0.89
C ILE A 116 -5.19 -0.05 -2.37
N ASP A 117 -4.19 0.77 -2.68
CA ASP A 117 -3.80 1.05 -4.06
C ASP A 117 -3.39 -0.23 -4.81
N GLU A 118 -2.67 -1.15 -4.15
CA GLU A 118 -2.32 -2.48 -4.71
C GLU A 118 -3.59 -3.30 -5.07
N LEU A 119 -4.64 -3.21 -4.27
CA LEU A 119 -5.92 -3.90 -4.54
C LEU A 119 -6.74 -3.19 -5.64
N LEU A 120 -6.54 -1.89 -5.84
CA LEU A 120 -7.23 -1.11 -6.86
C LEU A 120 -6.52 -1.09 -8.22
N GLU A 121 -5.29 -1.61 -8.30
CA GLU A 121 -4.46 -1.58 -9.51
C GLU A 121 -5.02 -2.40 -10.68
N GLU A 122 -5.93 -3.35 -10.43
CA GLU A 122 -6.57 -4.16 -11.46
C GLU A 122 -7.39 -3.32 -12.45
N ALA A 123 -6.80 -3.07 -13.62
CA ALA A 123 -7.37 -2.22 -14.66
C ALA A 123 -8.54 -2.89 -15.40
N GLU A 124 -8.53 -4.23 -15.51
CA GLU A 124 -9.55 -4.95 -16.27
C GLU A 124 -10.84 -5.13 -15.47
N VAL A 125 -12.00 -4.95 -16.12
CA VAL A 125 -13.31 -5.22 -15.50
C VAL A 125 -13.54 -6.73 -15.51
N THR A 126 -13.01 -7.41 -14.49
CA THR A 126 -13.11 -8.86 -14.31
C THR A 126 -13.82 -9.20 -12.99
N PRO A 127 -14.34 -10.43 -12.81
CA PRO A 127 -14.83 -10.88 -11.51
C PRO A 127 -13.78 -10.73 -10.41
N ARG A 128 -12.51 -10.93 -10.77
CA ARG A 128 -11.37 -10.75 -9.86
C ARG A 128 -11.24 -9.32 -9.34
N ARG A 129 -11.52 -8.31 -10.18
CA ARG A 129 -11.51 -6.90 -9.76
C ARG A 129 -12.52 -6.64 -8.64
N ALA A 130 -13.72 -7.20 -8.74
CA ALA A 130 -14.73 -7.02 -7.69
C ALA A 130 -14.31 -7.65 -6.36
N GLU A 131 -13.66 -8.83 -6.39
CA GLU A 131 -13.09 -9.46 -5.19
C GLU A 131 -12.02 -8.56 -4.54
N LEU A 132 -11.11 -8.01 -5.35
CA LEU A 132 -10.04 -7.13 -4.89
C LEU A 132 -10.59 -5.81 -4.33
N TRP A 133 -11.57 -5.21 -5.01
CA TRP A 133 -12.26 -4.02 -4.54
C TRP A 133 -13.01 -4.28 -3.23
N LEU A 134 -13.65 -5.43 -3.08
CA LEU A 134 -14.28 -5.82 -1.81
C LEU A 134 -13.25 -5.98 -0.69
N ALA A 135 -12.08 -6.57 -0.98
CA ALA A 135 -10.99 -6.65 -0.02
C ALA A 135 -10.48 -5.26 0.38
N ALA A 136 -10.33 -4.34 -0.57
CA ALA A 136 -9.93 -2.96 -0.32
C ALA A 136 -10.96 -2.22 0.56
N ALA A 137 -12.25 -2.40 0.27
CA ALA A 137 -13.34 -1.81 1.04
C ALA A 137 -13.33 -2.28 2.49
N ARG A 138 -13.18 -3.60 2.70
CA ARG A 138 -13.06 -4.18 4.04
C ARG A 138 -11.84 -3.64 4.77
N ARG A 139 -10.68 -3.60 4.11
CA ARG A 139 -9.45 -3.07 4.71
C ARG A 139 -9.59 -1.61 5.13
N LEU A 140 -10.16 -0.77 4.27
CA LEU A 140 -10.39 0.63 4.57
C LEU A 140 -11.36 0.80 5.75
N VAL A 141 -12.47 0.08 5.73
CA VAL A 141 -13.49 0.10 6.79
C VAL A 141 -12.92 -0.35 8.13
N GLU A 142 -12.19 -1.47 8.18
CA GLU A 142 -11.61 -2.01 9.41
C GLU A 142 -10.56 -1.08 10.02
N THR A 143 -9.86 -0.31 9.19
CA THR A 143 -8.79 0.59 9.65
C THR A 143 -9.29 1.99 9.99
N CYS A 144 -10.30 2.48 9.27
CA CYS A 144 -10.80 3.85 9.38
C CYS A 144 -12.09 3.97 10.20
N LEU A 145 -12.77 2.86 10.51
CA LEU A 145 -13.91 2.85 11.43
C LEU A 145 -13.56 2.12 12.72
N ARG A 146 -13.79 2.76 13.86
CA ARG A 146 -13.72 2.14 15.19
C ARG A 146 -15.07 2.23 15.87
N ASP A 147 -15.60 1.08 16.29
CA ASP A 147 -16.94 0.98 16.90
C ASP A 147 -18.05 1.66 16.06
N GLY A 148 -17.91 1.60 14.73
CA GLY A 148 -18.83 2.22 13.78
C GLY A 148 -18.65 3.73 13.57
N GLN A 149 -17.65 4.35 14.21
CA GLN A 149 -17.35 5.77 14.05
C GLN A 149 -16.08 5.98 13.22
N ALA A 150 -16.11 7.00 12.35
CA ALA A 150 -14.98 7.35 11.52
C ALA A 150 -13.82 8.00 12.30
N GLU A 151 -12.63 7.40 12.19
CA GLU A 151 -11.35 7.99 12.54
C GLU A 151 -10.96 9.01 11.45
N ARG A 152 -11.68 10.13 11.39
CA ARG A 152 -11.62 11.10 10.27
C ARG A 152 -10.22 11.60 9.95
N ASP A 153 -9.43 11.91 10.98
CA ASP A 153 -8.05 12.38 10.80
C ASP A 153 -7.12 11.29 10.26
N PHE A 154 -7.40 10.03 10.56
CA PHE A 154 -6.65 8.90 10.01
C PHE A 154 -7.07 8.65 8.56
N PHE A 155 -8.38 8.63 8.28
CA PHE A 155 -8.91 8.48 6.93
C PHE A 155 -8.40 9.58 5.98
N GLN A 156 -8.42 10.84 6.40
CA GLN A 156 -7.88 11.95 5.61
C GLN A 156 -6.39 11.79 5.30
N ARG A 157 -5.63 11.20 6.23
CA ARG A 157 -4.23 10.86 5.97
C ARG A 157 -4.12 9.74 4.95
N VAL A 158 -4.92 8.67 5.05
CA VAL A 158 -4.95 7.59 4.05
C VAL A 158 -5.27 8.14 2.66
N VAL A 159 -6.28 9.01 2.53
CA VAL A 159 -6.64 9.68 1.27
C VAL A 159 -5.47 10.51 0.71
N ARG A 160 -4.73 11.21 1.56
CA ARG A 160 -3.58 12.02 1.14
C ARG A 160 -2.40 11.18 0.66
N GLU A 161 -2.16 10.03 1.31
CA GLU A 161 -1.05 9.14 0.95
C GLU A 161 -1.39 8.22 -0.24
N SER A 162 -2.68 8.01 -0.55
CA SER A 162 -3.13 7.17 -1.67
C SER A 162 -2.93 7.87 -3.01
N GLY A 163 -2.49 7.08 -4.00
CA GLY A 163 -2.44 7.48 -5.40
C GLY A 163 -3.78 7.38 -6.13
N SER A 164 -4.79 6.78 -5.50
CA SER A 164 -6.12 6.52 -6.08
C SER A 164 -7.15 7.55 -5.62
N ASP A 165 -8.16 7.82 -6.45
CA ASP A 165 -9.36 8.57 -6.02
C ASP A 165 -10.26 7.66 -5.17
N LEU A 166 -9.95 7.59 -3.87
CA LEU A 166 -10.71 6.75 -2.93
C LEU A 166 -12.18 7.18 -2.83
N ALA A 167 -12.47 8.48 -2.91
CA ALA A 167 -13.85 8.96 -2.80
C ALA A 167 -14.67 8.56 -4.03
N GLY A 168 -14.13 8.76 -5.23
CA GLY A 168 -14.74 8.29 -6.47
C GLY A 168 -14.94 6.78 -6.47
N TRP A 169 -13.90 6.02 -6.11
CA TRP A 169 -13.97 4.56 -6.02
C TRP A 169 -15.04 4.06 -5.03
N MET A 170 -15.16 4.68 -3.84
CA MET A 170 -16.17 4.31 -2.84
C MET A 170 -17.61 4.53 -3.33
N ILE A 171 -17.82 5.48 -4.24
CA ILE A 171 -19.12 5.73 -4.87
C ILE A 171 -19.40 4.68 -5.96
N GLU A 172 -18.40 4.31 -6.75
CA GLU A 172 -18.55 3.39 -7.88
C GLU A 172 -18.67 1.92 -7.45
N MET A 173 -17.92 1.52 -6.43
CA MET A 173 -17.75 0.12 -6.04
C MET A 173 -19.05 -0.63 -5.70
N PRO A 174 -20.04 -0.04 -4.98
CA PRO A 174 -21.31 -0.69 -4.71
C PRO A 174 -22.08 -1.10 -5.98
N ALA A 175 -22.04 -0.29 -7.04
CA ALA A 175 -22.64 -0.61 -8.33
C ALA A 175 -21.90 -1.76 -9.03
N VAL A 176 -20.57 -1.83 -8.88
CA VAL A 176 -19.77 -2.96 -9.38
C VAL A 176 -20.16 -4.26 -8.69
N LEU A 177 -20.39 -4.24 -7.37
CA LEU A 177 -20.78 -5.44 -6.61
C LEU A 177 -22.14 -6.01 -7.03
N LEU A 178 -23.08 -5.19 -7.50
CA LEU A 178 -24.39 -5.67 -7.97
C LEU A 178 -24.28 -6.71 -9.09
N GLY A 179 -23.20 -6.69 -9.88
CA GLY A 179 -22.93 -7.67 -10.94
C GLY A 179 -22.29 -8.97 -10.46
N THR A 180 -22.18 -9.19 -9.14
CA THR A 180 -21.37 -10.25 -8.54
C THR A 180 -22.14 -11.06 -7.50
N PRO A 181 -21.62 -12.23 -7.08
CA PRO A 181 -22.21 -13.00 -5.99
C PRO A 181 -22.29 -12.23 -4.65
N ASP A 182 -21.54 -11.14 -4.50
CA ASP A 182 -21.47 -10.33 -3.28
C ASP A 182 -22.44 -9.13 -3.30
N ALA A 183 -23.39 -9.07 -4.23
CA ALA A 183 -24.34 -7.97 -4.39
C ALA A 183 -25.08 -7.58 -3.10
N GLU A 184 -25.42 -8.56 -2.25
CA GLU A 184 -26.10 -8.33 -0.96
C GLU A 184 -25.26 -7.50 0.04
N GLN A 185 -23.95 -7.42 -0.14
CA GLN A 185 -23.06 -6.63 0.72
C GLN A 185 -23.06 -5.14 0.36
N ALA A 186 -23.48 -4.77 -0.85
CA ALA A 186 -23.39 -3.41 -1.35
C ALA A 186 -24.14 -2.38 -0.48
N PRO A 187 -25.39 -2.63 -0.01
CA PRO A 187 -26.08 -1.66 0.86
C PRO A 187 -25.37 -1.39 2.18
N SER A 188 -24.80 -2.44 2.81
CA SER A 188 -24.08 -2.29 4.09
C SER A 188 -22.76 -1.54 3.90
N LEU A 189 -22.08 -1.74 2.76
CA LEU A 189 -20.89 -0.96 2.44
C LEU A 189 -21.20 0.51 2.23
N CYS A 190 -22.30 0.85 1.53
CA CYS A 190 -22.72 2.24 1.39
C CYS A 190 -22.95 2.93 2.73
N GLU A 191 -23.56 2.24 3.72
CA GLU A 191 -23.73 2.77 5.07
C GLU A 191 -22.39 3.06 5.74
N ARG A 192 -21.45 2.12 5.68
CA ARG A 192 -20.12 2.28 6.31
C ARG A 192 -19.31 3.38 5.64
N PHE A 193 -19.39 3.48 4.32
CA PHE A 193 -18.71 4.53 3.56
C PHE A 193 -19.33 5.91 3.81
N ALA A 194 -20.63 6.00 4.11
CA ALA A 194 -21.29 7.27 4.48
C ALA A 194 -20.71 7.91 5.75
N GLU A 195 -20.05 7.14 6.62
CA GLU A 195 -19.33 7.67 7.78
C GLU A 195 -17.98 8.31 7.41
N LEU A 196 -17.39 7.89 6.28
CA LEU A 196 -16.06 8.29 5.83
C LEU A 196 -16.10 9.44 4.82
N ILE A 197 -17.07 9.42 3.89
CA ILE A 197 -17.21 10.42 2.80
C ILE A 197 -18.57 11.12 2.86
N ASP A 198 -18.88 11.98 1.88
CA ASP A 198 -20.18 12.67 1.81
C ASP A 198 -21.35 11.68 1.78
N ALA A 199 -22.05 11.58 2.90
CA ALA A 199 -23.17 10.68 3.11
C ALA A 199 -24.29 10.87 2.08
N LYS A 200 -24.51 12.09 1.59
CA LYS A 200 -25.66 12.36 0.70
C LYS A 200 -25.56 11.58 -0.61
N SER A 201 -24.39 11.60 -1.23
CA SER A 201 -24.15 10.97 -2.53
C SER A 201 -24.22 9.44 -2.43
N ILE A 202 -23.65 8.88 -1.37
CA ILE A 202 -23.59 7.42 -1.21
C ILE A 202 -24.87 6.79 -0.67
N LEU A 203 -25.64 7.52 0.15
CA LEU A 203 -26.94 7.03 0.62
C LEU A 203 -28.02 7.08 -0.48
N ALA A 204 -27.88 7.97 -1.46
CA ALA A 204 -28.71 7.94 -2.66
C ALA A 204 -28.45 6.66 -3.47
N GLU A 205 -27.17 6.32 -3.72
CA GLU A 205 -26.77 5.08 -4.38
C GLU A 205 -27.28 3.85 -3.62
N ARG A 206 -27.15 3.84 -2.29
CA ARG A 206 -27.70 2.78 -1.44
C ARG A 206 -29.20 2.55 -1.67
N ALA A 207 -29.98 3.63 -1.76
CA ALA A 207 -31.43 3.53 -1.98
C ALA A 207 -31.75 2.92 -3.35
N GLU A 208 -30.99 3.26 -4.39
CA GLU A 208 -31.14 2.66 -5.72
C GLU A 208 -30.78 1.17 -5.71
N ILE A 209 -29.67 0.80 -5.05
CA ILE A 209 -29.23 -0.59 -4.92
C ILE A 209 -30.30 -1.43 -4.21
N LEU A 210 -30.84 -0.94 -3.09
CA LEU A 210 -31.91 -1.61 -2.35
C LEU A 210 -33.19 -1.79 -3.16
N ALA A 211 -33.47 -0.92 -4.13
CA ALA A 211 -34.63 -1.05 -5.00
C ALA A 211 -34.44 -2.11 -6.11
N ARG A 212 -33.20 -2.55 -6.35
CA ARG A 212 -32.84 -3.52 -7.41
C ARG A 212 -32.61 -4.93 -6.89
N LEU A 213 -32.29 -5.09 -5.60
CA LEU A 213 -32.16 -6.37 -4.91
C LEU A 213 -33.56 -6.94 -4.57
#